data_AF-A0A349KWB6-F1
#
_entry.id   AF-A0A349KWB6-F1
#
_cell.length_a   1.000
_cell.length_b   1.000
_cell.length_c   1.000
_cell.angle_alpha   90.00
_cell.angle_beta   90.00
_cell.angle_gamma   90.00
#
_symmetry.space_group_name_H-M   'P 1'
#
loop_
_entity.id
_entity.type
_entity.pdbx_description
1 polymer ?
#
loop_
_entity_poly.entity_id
_entity_poly.type
_entity_poly.pdbx_seq_one_letter_code
_entity_poly.pdbx_strand_id
1 'polypeptide(L)' 'MNVKKFTAATSREALRKVREALGPDAVILSNRPLDGVVEILALA' A
#
# COMPACT_ATOMS: atom_id res chain seq x y z
N MET A 1 -10.13 2.50 13.19
CA MET A 1 -9.61 1.95 11.93
C MET A 1 -8.46 2.82 11.47
N ASN A 2 -7.21 2.33 11.56
CA ASN A 2 -6.02 3.13 11.22
C ASN A 2 -5.59 2.86 9.78
N VAL A 3 -5.89 3.80 8.89
CA VAL A 3 -5.41 3.76 7.50
C VAL A 3 -3.93 4.13 7.48
N LYS A 4 -3.13 3.32 6.80
CA LYS A 4 -1.71 3.57 6.53
C LYS A 4 -1.48 3.80 5.04
N LYS A 5 -0.50 4.64 4.74
CA LYS A 5 -0.05 4.96 3.39
C LYS A 5 1.27 4.27 3.09
N PHE A 6 1.38 3.69 1.90
CA PHE A 6 2.56 3.03 1.39
C PHE A 6 2.93 3.58 0.03
N THR A 7 4.20 3.89 -0.20
CA THR A 7 4.71 4.34 -1.50
C THR A 7 5.89 3.47 -1.93
N ALA A 8 5.96 3.14 -3.22
CA ALA A 8 7.10 2.45 -3.81
C ALA A 8 7.19 2.66 -5.33
N ALA A 9 8.38 2.44 -5.91
CA ALA A 9 8.60 2.60 -7.35
C ALA A 9 7.73 1.68 -8.22
N THR A 10 7.24 0.54 -7.68
CA THR A 10 6.35 -0.37 -8.39
C THR A 10 5.21 -0.83 -7.49
N SER A 11 4.08 -1.22 -8.09
CA SER A 11 2.93 -1.75 -7.36
C SER A 11 3.29 -2.99 -6.54
N ARG A 12 4.21 -3.83 -7.05
CA ARG A 12 4.68 -5.04 -6.35
C ARG A 12 5.38 -4.69 -5.05
N GLU A 13 6.29 -3.71 -5.08
CA GLU A 13 6.98 -3.25 -3.88
C GLU A 13 6.03 -2.57 -2.90
N ALA A 14 5.07 -1.77 -3.39
CA ALA A 14 4.08 -1.14 -2.53
C ALA A 14 3.21 -2.19 -1.82
N LEU A 15 2.75 -3.22 -2.54
CA LEU A 15 1.98 -4.34 -1.98
C LEU A 15 2.80 -5.20 -1.00
N ARG A 16 4.10 -5.39 -1.26
CA ARG A 16 4.99 -6.07 -0.30
C ARG A 16 5.05 -5.32 1.02
N LYS A 17 5.24 -4.00 0.97
CA LYS A 17 5.23 -3.14 2.18
C LYS A 17 3.91 -3.20 2.94
N VAL A 18 2.78 -3.24 2.22
CA VAL A 18 1.46 -3.41 2.83
C VAL A 18 1.41 -4.73 3.62
N ARG A 19 1.79 -5.84 3.00
CA ARG A 19 1.77 -7.17 3.65
C ARG A 19 2.71 -7.26 4.84
N GLU A 20 3.91 -6.67 4.74
CA GLU A 20 4.88 -6.64 5.84
C GLU A 20 4.38 -5.83 7.03
N ALA A 21 3.65 -4.73 6.80
CA ALA A 21 3.22 -3.81 7.84
C ALA A 21 1.82 -4.09 8.42
N LEU A 22 0.93 -4.70 7.64
CA LEU A 22 -0.48 -4.92 7.99
C LEU A 22 -0.88 -6.41 7.98
N GLY A 23 -0.03 -7.29 7.47
CA GLY A 23 -0.31 -8.72 7.39
C GLY A 23 -1.12 -9.12 6.15
N PRO A 24 -1.55 -10.39 6.08
CA PRO A 24 -2.24 -10.96 4.92
C PRO A 24 -3.67 -10.44 4.76
N ASP A 25 -4.32 -10.00 5.84
CA ASP A 25 -5.72 -9.57 5.85
C ASP A 25 -5.90 -8.08 5.51
N ALA A 26 -4.83 -7.42 5.06
CA ALA A 26 -4.86 -6.01 4.72
C ALA A 26 -5.84 -5.72 3.57
N VAL A 27 -6.71 -4.73 3.79
CA VAL A 27 -7.65 -4.22 2.79
C VAL A 27 -7.08 -2.98 2.14
N ILE A 28 -7.00 -3.00 0.80
CA ILE A 28 -6.57 -1.88 -0.02
C ILE A 28 -7.76 -0.94 -0.25
N LEU A 29 -7.64 0.31 0.16
CA LEU A 29 -8.63 1.36 -0.09
C LEU A 29 -8.37 2.12 -1.39
N SER A 30 -7.10 2.31 -1.74
CA SER A 30 -6.70 3.04 -2.95
C SER A 30 -5.35 2.54 -3.44
N ASN A 31 -5.19 2.49 -4.77
CA ASN A 31 -3.95 2.22 -5.44
C ASN A 31 -3.86 3.14 -6.65
N ARG A 32 -2.94 4.11 -6.63
CA ARG A 32 -2.78 5.08 -7.72
C ARG A 32 -1.32 5.34 -8.04
N PRO A 33 -0.99 5.58 -9.32
CA PRO A 33 0.29 6.20 -9.66
C PRO A 33 0.33 7.64 -9.14
N LEU A 34 1.47 8.06 -8.62
CA LEU A 34 1.74 9.42 -8.16
C LEU A 34 3.22 9.73 -8.41
N ASP A 35 3.51 10.72 -9.25
CA ASP A 35 4.88 11.24 -9.49
C ASP A 35 5.95 10.15 -9.74
N GLY A 36 5.61 9.14 -10.56
CA GLY A 36 6.52 8.05 -10.92
C GLY A 36 6.66 6.95 -9.86
N VAL A 37 5.92 7.02 -8.77
CA VAL A 37 5.76 5.93 -7.78
C VAL A 37 4.31 5.46 -7.74
N VAL A 38 4.07 4.38 -7.00
CA VAL A 38 2.74 3.85 -6.70
C VAL A 38 2.44 4.14 -5.23
N GLU A 39 1.33 4.81 -4.99
CA GLU A 39 0.79 5.07 -3.66
C GLU A 39 -0.38 4.11 -3.38
N ILE A 40 -0.33 3.46 -2.22
CA ILE A 40 -1.38 2.59 -1.70
C ILE A 40 -1.85 3.09 -0.35
N LEU A 41 -3.16 3.19 -0.17
CA LEU A 41 -3.80 3.36 1.14
C LEU A 41 -4.39 2.01 1.55
N ALA A 42 -4.06 1.54 2.76
CA ALA A 42 -4.52 0.25 3.25
C ALA A 42 -4.77 0.28 4.76
N LEU A 43 -5.57 -0.66 5.25
CA LEU A 43 -5.81 -0.90 6.68
C LEU A 43 -5.91 -2.41 6.94
N ALA A 44 -5.72 -2.80 8.20
CA ALA A 44 -6.07 -4.13 8.72
C ALA A 44 -7.19 -3.97 9.75
#